data_AF-A0A6J3C1M5-F1
#
_entry.id   AF-A0A6J3C1M5-F1
#
_cell.length_a   1.000
_cell.length_b   1.000
_cell.length_c   1.000
_cell.angle_alpha   90.00
_cell.angle_beta   90.00
_cell.angle_gamma   90.00
#
_symmetry.space_group_name_H-M   'P 1'
#
loop_
_entity.id
_entity.type
_entity.pdbx_description
1 polymer ?
#
loop_
_entity_poly.entity_id
_entity_poly.type
_entity_poly.pdbx_seq_one_letter_code
_entity_poly.pdbx_strand_id
1 'polypeptide(L)'
;MEPGLKDKLCNNSDISNMKAVRDFSRELLERTAFTHVGTNGGNNSERSVRCNVENEEFLIPYNSRFYCSCVIKQCHELAGYKYDIVIADPPWWNKYIRRLKETNNKLSYSMMYNEDIASIPVKTLLADNSIVAVWCTNSPSNITAVKNLIFPSWGVEYVATWYWMKVDIQLKPLCPFSTGSKKQPYERLIIGKVGEVNHVPDDYLFMSVPSALHSHKPPLIDLLKEYVKKENPDILELFARYLLPNTTSVGYEPLKLQHISLYEVVS
;
A
#
# COMPACT_ATOMS: atom_id res chain seq x y z
N MET A 1 -33.07 -20.40 7.30
CA MET A 1 -32.14 -19.34 6.82
C MET A 1 -30.95 -20.06 6.24
N GLU A 2 -30.50 -19.69 5.03
CA GLU A 2 -29.20 -20.16 4.56
C GLU A 2 -28.10 -19.65 5.51
N PRO A 3 -27.10 -20.47 5.84
CA PRO A 3 -25.97 -20.03 6.64
C PRO A 3 -25.27 -18.86 5.94
N GLY A 4 -24.86 -17.87 6.75
CA GLY A 4 -24.14 -16.70 6.25
C GLY A 4 -22.79 -17.10 5.62
N LEU A 5 -22.21 -16.21 4.81
CA LEU A 5 -20.93 -16.51 4.17
C LEU A 5 -19.79 -16.72 5.20
N LYS A 6 -19.89 -16.05 6.37
CA LYS A 6 -19.03 -16.28 7.54
C LYS A 6 -19.12 -17.71 8.07
N ASP A 7 -20.33 -18.22 8.33
CA ASP A 7 -20.57 -19.59 8.82
C ASP A 7 -20.06 -20.65 7.82
N LYS A 8 -20.18 -20.37 6.51
CA LYS A 8 -19.67 -21.25 5.43
C LYS A 8 -18.15 -21.35 5.42
N LEU A 9 -17.41 -20.35 5.93
CA LEU A 9 -15.95 -20.36 6.06
C LEU A 9 -15.49 -21.11 7.31
N CYS A 10 -16.18 -20.94 8.46
CA CYS A 10 -15.85 -21.67 9.69
C CYS A 10 -16.10 -23.18 9.59
N ASN A 11 -17.18 -23.57 8.90
CA ASN A 11 -17.59 -24.97 8.79
C ASN A 11 -16.90 -25.74 7.65
N ASN A 12 -16.20 -25.06 6.74
CA ASN A 12 -15.38 -25.73 5.74
C ASN A 12 -13.97 -25.92 6.30
N SER A 13 -13.65 -27.15 6.71
CA SER A 13 -12.28 -27.60 6.96
C SER A 13 -11.37 -27.53 5.71
N ASP A 14 -11.96 -27.21 4.54
CA ASP A 14 -11.29 -27.14 3.26
C ASP A 14 -11.08 -25.67 2.84
N ILE A 15 -10.04 -25.05 3.41
CA ILE A 15 -9.53 -23.70 3.06
C ILE A 15 -9.16 -23.61 1.55
N SER A 16 -9.16 -24.74 0.83
CA SER A 16 -8.96 -24.80 -0.62
C SER A 16 -10.09 -24.17 -1.44
N ASN A 17 -11.27 -23.90 -0.86
CA ASN A 17 -12.37 -23.24 -1.58
C ASN A 17 -12.12 -21.72 -1.73
N MET A 18 -11.22 -21.38 -2.66
CA MET A 18 -10.84 -20.01 -3.00
C MET A 18 -12.02 -19.12 -3.39
N LYS A 19 -13.15 -19.70 -3.84
CA LYS A 19 -14.35 -18.92 -4.21
C LYS A 19 -15.01 -18.28 -2.98
N ALA A 20 -15.21 -19.04 -1.90
CA ALA A 20 -15.84 -18.52 -0.68
C ALA A 20 -15.02 -17.38 -0.06
N VAL A 21 -13.69 -17.54 -0.01
CA VAL A 21 -12.76 -16.50 0.46
C VAL A 21 -12.83 -15.24 -0.41
N ARG A 22 -12.91 -15.40 -1.74
CA ARG A 22 -13.01 -14.27 -2.68
C ARG A 22 -14.34 -13.54 -2.58
N ASP A 23 -15.43 -14.26 -2.38
CA ASP A 23 -16.74 -13.67 -2.20
C ASP A 23 -16.82 -12.91 -0.87
N PHE A 24 -16.23 -13.46 0.21
CA PHE A 24 -16.20 -12.79 1.50
C PHE A 24 -15.30 -11.56 1.50
N SER A 25 -14.13 -11.65 0.87
CA SER A 25 -13.27 -10.49 0.64
C SER A 25 -14.00 -9.37 -0.11
N ARG A 26 -14.85 -9.71 -1.09
CA ARG A 26 -15.67 -8.72 -1.81
C ARG A 26 -16.69 -8.06 -0.91
N GLU A 27 -17.40 -8.84 -0.09
CA GLU A 27 -18.35 -8.31 0.88
C GLU A 27 -17.67 -7.35 1.88
N LEU A 28 -16.49 -7.73 2.39
CA LEU A 28 -15.69 -6.86 3.26
C LEU A 28 -15.25 -5.57 2.55
N LEU A 29 -14.82 -5.67 1.29
CA LEU A 29 -14.48 -4.48 0.49
C LEU A 29 -15.67 -3.55 0.30
N GLU A 30 -16.87 -4.08 0.08
CA GLU A 30 -18.11 -3.29 -0.02
C GLU A 30 -18.46 -2.60 1.30
N ARG A 31 -18.25 -3.26 2.44
CA ARG A 31 -18.45 -2.64 3.77
C ARG A 31 -17.47 -1.51 4.06
N THR A 32 -16.29 -1.53 3.44
CA THR A 32 -15.27 -0.48 3.56
C THR A 32 -15.31 0.55 2.42
N ALA A 33 -16.41 0.59 1.66
CA ALA A 33 -16.60 1.56 0.59
C ALA A 33 -17.15 2.89 1.14
N PHE A 34 -16.34 3.59 1.91
CA PHE A 34 -16.62 4.94 2.42
C PHE A 34 -15.58 5.94 1.90
N THR A 35 -15.87 7.23 2.07
CA THR A 35 -14.94 8.32 1.75
C THR A 35 -14.90 9.29 2.92
N HIS A 36 -13.70 9.55 3.43
CA HIS A 36 -13.47 10.54 4.50
C HIS A 36 -12.56 11.67 4.01
N VAL A 37 -12.64 12.00 2.72
CA VAL A 37 -11.78 13.03 2.10
C VAL A 37 -11.95 14.36 2.85
N GLY A 38 -10.84 14.95 3.26
CA GLY A 38 -10.79 16.14 4.11
C GLY A 38 -10.52 15.84 5.59
N THR A 39 -10.70 14.59 6.02
CA THR A 39 -10.43 14.18 7.40
C THR A 39 -8.94 13.91 7.61
N ASN A 40 -8.43 14.29 8.78
CA ASN A 40 -7.09 13.94 9.24
C ASN A 40 -7.14 13.62 10.73
N GLY A 41 -6.15 12.89 11.21
CA GLY A 41 -6.10 12.48 12.61
C GLY A 41 -4.91 11.59 12.90
N GLY A 42 -4.94 10.94 14.05
CA GLY A 42 -3.87 10.05 14.46
C GLY A 42 -4.04 9.59 15.90
N ASN A 43 -3.05 8.86 16.36
CA ASN A 43 -2.97 8.35 17.72
C ASN A 43 -1.58 8.65 18.27
N ASN A 44 -1.51 9.47 19.32
CA ASN A 44 -0.25 9.85 19.97
C ASN A 44 0.03 9.01 21.23
N SER A 45 -0.74 7.94 21.46
CA SER A 45 -0.52 7.04 22.59
C SER A 45 0.33 5.85 22.18
N GLU A 46 0.95 5.22 23.18
CA GLU A 46 1.78 4.01 23.05
C GLU A 46 0.96 2.71 22.84
N ARG A 47 -0.34 2.81 22.56
CA ARG A 47 -1.21 1.66 22.30
C ARG A 47 -2.19 1.95 21.18
N SER A 48 -2.64 0.91 20.48
CA SER A 48 -3.71 1.06 19.49
C SER A 48 -5.00 1.52 20.16
N VAL A 49 -5.73 2.41 19.51
CA VAL A 49 -7.00 2.95 20.01
C VAL A 49 -8.15 2.65 19.05
N ARG A 50 -9.35 2.57 19.60
CA ARG A 50 -10.58 2.57 18.83
C ARG A 50 -11.09 4.00 18.71
N CYS A 51 -11.43 4.43 17.50
CA CYS A 51 -11.86 5.79 17.22
C CYS A 51 -13.11 5.80 16.35
N ASN A 52 -13.99 6.77 16.59
CA ASN A 52 -15.16 7.03 15.73
C ASN A 52 -14.86 8.16 14.75
N VAL A 53 -15.10 7.93 13.46
CA VAL A 53 -15.03 8.96 12.42
C VAL A 53 -16.33 8.92 11.62
N GLU A 54 -17.11 10.02 11.66
CA GLU A 54 -18.34 10.18 10.88
C GLU A 54 -19.34 9.01 10.97
N ASN A 55 -19.45 8.40 12.18
CA ASN A 55 -20.29 7.25 12.56
C ASN A 55 -19.74 5.85 12.29
N GLU A 56 -18.51 5.72 11.78
CA GLU A 56 -17.84 4.44 11.62
C GLU A 56 -16.74 4.24 12.67
N GLU A 57 -16.50 2.99 13.07
CA GLU A 57 -15.48 2.62 14.07
C GLU A 57 -14.20 2.09 13.42
N PHE A 58 -13.06 2.65 13.85
CA PHE A 58 -11.73 2.33 13.32
C PHE A 58 -10.75 1.93 14.42
N LEU A 59 -9.80 1.07 14.07
CA LEU A 59 -8.62 0.77 14.88
C LEU A 59 -7.42 1.57 14.39
N ILE A 60 -6.93 2.50 15.21
CA ILE A 60 -5.81 3.39 14.87
C ILE A 60 -4.55 2.92 15.62
N PRO A 61 -3.48 2.50 14.91
CA PRO A 61 -2.23 2.04 15.53
C PRO A 61 -1.59 3.13 16.39
N TYR A 62 -0.76 2.72 17.35
CA TYR A 62 0.01 3.65 18.18
C TYR A 62 0.94 4.53 17.36
N ASN A 63 1.17 5.76 17.83
CA ASN A 63 2.08 6.74 17.23
C ASN A 63 1.92 6.92 15.71
N SER A 64 0.69 6.94 15.21
CA SER A 64 0.37 7.07 13.78
C SER A 64 -0.35 8.38 13.46
N ARG A 65 -0.16 8.88 12.24
CA ARG A 65 -0.86 10.04 11.67
C ARG A 65 -1.47 9.65 10.33
N PHE A 66 -2.63 10.19 10.01
CA PHE A 66 -3.24 9.99 8.71
C PHE A 66 -3.89 11.25 8.14
N TYR A 67 -3.88 11.34 6.82
CA TYR A 67 -4.52 12.40 6.07
C TYR A 67 -5.30 11.78 4.90
N CYS A 68 -6.63 11.80 5.02
CA CYS A 68 -7.54 11.41 3.95
C CYS A 68 -7.64 12.56 2.93
N SER A 69 -6.64 12.69 2.06
CA SER A 69 -6.47 13.86 1.18
C SER A 69 -5.78 13.50 -0.13
N CYS A 70 -5.82 14.44 -1.08
CA CYS A 70 -5.00 14.36 -2.28
C CYS A 70 -3.52 14.40 -1.89
N VAL A 71 -2.74 13.41 -2.37
CA VAL A 71 -1.30 13.31 -2.07
C VAL A 71 -0.54 14.57 -2.46
N ILE A 72 -0.79 15.15 -3.63
CA ILE A 72 -0.10 16.37 -4.09
C ILE A 72 -0.34 17.51 -3.10
N LYS A 73 -1.61 17.77 -2.75
CA LYS A 73 -2.00 18.81 -1.79
C LYS A 73 -1.33 18.57 -0.44
N GLN A 74 -1.44 17.34 0.08
CA GLN A 74 -0.93 17.04 1.41
C GLN A 74 0.59 17.11 1.49
N CYS A 75 1.31 16.75 0.42
CA CYS A 75 2.76 16.90 0.38
C CYS A 75 3.18 18.37 0.47
N HIS A 76 2.41 19.32 -0.08
CA HIS A 76 2.65 20.74 0.13
C HIS A 76 2.36 21.19 1.57
N GLU A 77 1.30 20.69 2.19
CA GLU A 77 0.96 21.03 3.59
C GLU A 77 1.95 20.43 4.60
N LEU A 78 2.61 19.34 4.23
CA LEU A 78 3.68 18.72 5.02
C LEU A 78 5.05 19.36 4.76
N ALA A 79 5.14 20.43 3.96
CA ALA A 79 6.39 21.13 3.71
C ALA A 79 6.96 21.71 5.02
N GLY A 80 7.98 21.05 5.57
CA GLY A 80 8.54 21.34 6.89
C GLY A 80 8.87 20.07 7.67
N TYR A 81 8.14 18.97 7.39
CA TYR A 81 8.51 17.64 7.86
C TYR A 81 9.54 17.02 6.93
N LYS A 82 10.39 16.16 7.50
CA LYS A 82 11.40 15.38 6.80
C LYS A 82 11.27 13.92 7.17
N TYR A 83 11.31 13.06 6.17
CA TYR A 83 11.15 11.62 6.33
C TYR A 83 12.41 10.90 5.85
N ASP A 84 12.83 9.93 6.66
CA ASP A 84 13.98 9.07 6.38
C ASP A 84 13.58 7.92 5.44
N ILE A 85 12.31 7.50 5.47
CA ILE A 85 11.76 6.48 4.59
C ILE A 85 10.44 6.98 3.99
N VAL A 86 10.33 6.96 2.66
CA VAL A 86 9.08 7.22 1.95
C VAL A 86 8.68 5.97 1.17
N ILE A 87 7.47 5.48 1.42
CA ILE A 87 6.88 4.35 0.68
C ILE A 87 5.71 4.88 -0.14
N ALA A 88 5.61 4.52 -1.41
CA ALA A 88 4.48 4.88 -2.25
C ALA A 88 3.90 3.67 -2.99
N ASP A 89 2.56 3.57 -3.04
CA ASP A 89 1.84 2.63 -3.91
C ASP A 89 0.93 3.40 -4.88
N PRO A 90 1.50 4.07 -5.92
CA PRO A 90 0.71 4.92 -6.80
C PRO A 90 -0.41 4.14 -7.51
N PRO A 91 -1.55 4.78 -7.78
CA PRO A 91 -2.63 4.19 -8.56
C PRO A 91 -2.26 4.17 -10.05
N TRP A 92 -1.33 3.31 -10.43
CA TRP A 92 -0.78 3.21 -11.78
C TRP A 92 -1.86 3.15 -12.85
N TRP A 93 -1.64 3.88 -13.95
CA TRP A 93 -2.44 3.71 -15.14
C TRP A 93 -2.42 2.26 -15.63
N ASN A 94 -3.60 1.64 -15.71
CA ASN A 94 -3.78 0.25 -16.06
C ASN A 94 -5.02 0.03 -16.93
N LYS A 95 -4.81 -0.52 -18.13
CA LYS A 95 -5.89 -0.82 -19.11
C LYS A 95 -6.99 -1.72 -18.54
N TYR A 96 -6.67 -2.65 -17.64
CA TYR A 96 -7.65 -3.52 -17.01
C TYR A 96 -8.56 -2.75 -16.04
N ILE A 97 -7.99 -1.91 -15.18
CA ILE A 97 -8.75 -1.09 -14.23
C ILE A 97 -9.68 -0.11 -14.97
N ARG A 98 -9.26 0.40 -16.13
CA ARG A 98 -10.14 1.19 -17.01
C ARG A 98 -11.40 0.43 -17.44
N ARG A 99 -11.25 -0.82 -17.91
CA ARG A 99 -12.39 -1.67 -18.30
C ARG A 99 -13.28 -2.03 -17.10
N LEU A 100 -12.69 -2.18 -15.91
CA LEU A 100 -13.44 -2.41 -14.68
C LEU A 100 -14.25 -1.16 -14.29
N LYS A 101 -13.70 0.05 -14.46
CA LYS A 101 -14.43 1.31 -14.25
C LYS A 101 -15.64 1.45 -15.17
N GLU A 102 -15.51 1.03 -16.43
CA GLU A 102 -16.61 1.01 -17.41
C GLU A 102 -17.76 0.08 -17.01
N THR A 103 -17.53 -0.91 -16.12
CA THR A 103 -18.51 -1.93 -15.75
C THR A 103 -18.99 -1.84 -14.29
N ASN A 104 -18.19 -1.30 -13.36
CA ASN A 104 -18.55 -1.15 -11.95
C ASN A 104 -17.81 0.02 -11.29
N ASN A 105 -18.43 1.22 -11.28
CA ASN A 105 -17.84 2.43 -10.70
C ASN A 105 -17.44 2.29 -9.22
N LYS A 106 -18.18 1.50 -8.42
CA LYS A 106 -17.94 1.30 -6.98
C LYS A 106 -16.61 0.59 -6.67
N LEU A 107 -16.04 -0.16 -7.61
CA LEU A 107 -14.80 -0.92 -7.43
C LEU A 107 -13.59 -0.24 -8.10
N SER A 108 -13.78 0.92 -8.72
CA SER A 108 -12.74 1.63 -9.47
C SER A 108 -12.13 2.77 -8.67
N TYR A 109 -10.80 2.91 -8.74
CA TYR A 109 -10.08 4.07 -8.21
C TYR A 109 -9.58 4.95 -9.37
N SER A 110 -9.41 6.25 -9.10
CA SER A 110 -8.81 7.18 -10.08
C SER A 110 -7.35 6.82 -10.27
N MET A 111 -6.99 6.41 -11.49
CA MET A 111 -5.61 6.16 -11.88
C MET A 111 -4.89 7.46 -12.17
N MET A 112 -3.56 7.45 -12.02
CA MET A 112 -2.70 8.59 -12.34
C MET A 112 -1.80 8.26 -13.53
N TYR A 113 -1.52 9.30 -14.34
CA TYR A 113 -0.46 9.22 -15.33
C TYR A 113 0.91 9.30 -14.65
N ASN A 114 1.95 8.82 -15.33
CA ASN A 114 3.30 8.79 -14.76
C ASN A 114 3.82 10.21 -14.49
N GLU A 115 3.43 11.16 -15.34
CA GLU A 115 3.75 12.58 -15.23
C GLU A 115 3.09 13.20 -13.98
N ASP A 116 1.84 12.84 -13.68
CA ASP A 116 1.14 13.30 -12.48
C ASP A 116 1.84 12.78 -11.22
N ILE A 117 2.28 11.51 -11.23
CA ILE A 117 3.03 10.91 -10.12
C ILE A 117 4.38 11.62 -9.94
N ALA A 118 5.09 11.89 -11.05
CA ALA A 118 6.36 12.60 -11.03
C ALA A 118 6.22 14.05 -10.50
N SER A 119 5.07 14.69 -10.70
CA SER A 119 4.79 16.06 -10.24
C SER A 119 4.59 16.20 -8.73
N ILE A 120 4.41 15.09 -8.00
CA ILE A 120 4.24 15.12 -6.54
C ILE A 120 5.51 15.70 -5.91
N PRO A 121 5.42 16.70 -5.00
CA PRO A 121 6.58 17.40 -4.45
C PRO A 121 7.31 16.62 -3.35
N VAL A 122 7.52 15.30 -3.55
CA VAL A 122 8.16 14.39 -2.58
C VAL A 122 9.56 14.89 -2.18
N LYS A 123 10.31 15.47 -3.13
CA LYS A 123 11.65 16.05 -2.88
C LYS A 123 11.70 16.95 -1.64
N THR A 124 10.65 17.72 -1.40
CA THR A 124 10.59 18.66 -0.27
C THR A 124 10.45 17.96 1.09
N LEU A 125 10.00 16.71 1.09
CA LEU A 125 9.76 15.88 2.27
C LEU A 125 10.90 14.90 2.58
N LEU A 126 11.88 14.74 1.68
CA LEU A 126 13.00 13.82 1.87
C LEU A 126 14.03 14.44 2.82
N ALA A 127 14.47 13.66 3.80
CA ALA A 127 15.66 13.95 4.60
C ALA A 127 16.94 13.79 3.74
N ASP A 128 18.03 14.39 4.20
CA ASP A 128 19.32 14.42 3.47
C ASP A 128 19.86 13.01 3.18
N ASN A 129 19.58 12.05 4.07
CA ASN A 129 19.90 10.63 3.90
C ASN A 129 18.60 9.84 4.03
N SER A 130 17.99 9.45 2.91
CA SER A 130 16.68 8.80 2.92
C SER A 130 16.52 7.72 1.86
N ILE A 131 15.59 6.81 2.09
CA ILE A 131 15.17 5.77 1.15
C ILE A 131 13.77 6.07 0.63
N VAL A 132 13.58 5.90 -0.68
CA VAL A 132 12.27 5.98 -1.33
C VAL A 132 11.96 4.65 -1.99
N ALA A 133 10.87 4.01 -1.60
CA ALA A 133 10.45 2.71 -2.10
C ALA A 133 9.08 2.83 -2.79
N VAL A 134 9.01 2.49 -4.07
CA VAL A 134 7.80 2.62 -4.88
C VAL A 134 7.33 1.24 -5.33
N TRP A 135 6.14 0.84 -4.87
CA TRP A 135 5.47 -0.34 -5.40
C TRP A 135 5.15 -0.11 -6.87
N CYS A 136 5.60 -1.02 -7.73
CA CYS A 136 5.45 -0.91 -9.16
C CYS A 136 4.89 -2.20 -9.76
N THR A 137 3.96 -2.03 -10.70
CA THR A 137 3.45 -3.13 -11.52
C THR A 137 4.56 -3.76 -12.38
N ASN A 138 4.25 -4.91 -13.00
CA ASN A 138 5.11 -5.53 -14.00
C ASN A 138 5.13 -4.82 -15.37
N SER A 139 4.48 -3.66 -15.51
CA SER A 139 4.46 -2.92 -16.77
C SER A 139 5.83 -2.29 -17.07
N PRO A 140 6.47 -2.57 -18.22
CA PRO A 140 7.73 -1.92 -18.59
C PRO A 140 7.63 -0.40 -18.60
N SER A 141 6.49 0.16 -19.03
CA SER A 141 6.27 1.61 -19.03
C SER A 141 6.37 2.23 -17.64
N ASN A 142 5.80 1.56 -16.64
CA ASN A 142 5.74 2.08 -15.28
C ASN A 142 7.10 1.90 -14.60
N ILE A 143 7.79 0.78 -14.85
CA ILE A 143 9.15 0.54 -14.37
C ILE A 143 10.10 1.62 -14.92
N THR A 144 10.07 1.85 -16.24
CA THR A 144 10.87 2.91 -16.88
C THR A 144 10.51 4.28 -16.35
N ALA A 145 9.22 4.58 -16.15
CA ALA A 145 8.79 5.86 -15.60
C ALA A 145 9.29 6.09 -14.17
N VAL A 146 9.28 5.07 -13.30
CA VAL A 146 9.82 5.21 -11.94
C VAL A 146 11.30 5.58 -12.01
N LYS A 147 12.09 4.83 -12.78
CA LYS A 147 13.56 5.01 -12.84
C LYS A 147 13.98 6.30 -13.56
N ASN A 148 13.29 6.67 -14.64
CA ASN A 148 13.77 7.70 -15.57
C ASN A 148 12.97 9.01 -15.52
N LEU A 149 11.83 9.05 -14.83
CA LEU A 149 10.99 10.24 -14.73
C LEU A 149 10.67 10.60 -13.27
N ILE A 150 10.06 9.67 -12.52
CA ILE A 150 9.55 9.93 -11.18
C ILE A 150 10.70 10.14 -10.19
N PHE A 151 11.65 9.20 -10.09
CA PHE A 151 12.81 9.34 -9.21
C PHE A 151 13.65 10.59 -9.53
N PRO A 152 14.04 10.86 -10.79
CA PRO A 152 14.72 12.11 -11.13
C PRO A 152 13.93 13.37 -10.72
N SER A 153 12.60 13.39 -10.94
CA SER A 153 11.75 14.53 -10.54
C SER A 153 11.70 14.74 -9.03
N TRP A 154 11.79 13.65 -8.26
CA TRP A 154 11.87 13.68 -6.80
C TRP A 154 13.28 13.92 -6.26
N GLY A 155 14.30 13.98 -7.12
CA GLY A 155 15.70 14.09 -6.71
C GLY A 155 16.25 12.81 -6.08
N VAL A 156 15.69 11.65 -6.46
CA VAL A 156 16.04 10.33 -5.95
C VAL A 156 16.91 9.60 -6.97
N GLU A 157 17.99 8.97 -6.49
CA GLU A 157 18.84 8.08 -7.28
C GLU A 157 18.29 6.64 -7.20
N TYR A 158 18.05 5.98 -8.33
CA TYR A 158 17.69 4.56 -8.35
C TYR A 158 18.86 3.69 -7.85
N VAL A 159 18.60 2.73 -6.96
CA VAL A 159 19.65 1.82 -6.44
C VAL A 159 19.32 0.34 -6.55
N ALA A 160 18.06 -0.07 -6.42
CA ALA A 160 17.70 -1.48 -6.38
C ALA A 160 16.26 -1.74 -6.85
N THR A 161 16.00 -2.95 -7.32
CA THR A 161 14.67 -3.49 -7.56
C THR A 161 14.50 -4.75 -6.73
N TRP A 162 13.53 -4.73 -5.82
CA TRP A 162 13.14 -5.90 -5.04
C TRP A 162 11.86 -6.51 -5.60
N TYR A 163 11.59 -7.75 -5.19
CA TYR A 163 10.47 -8.54 -5.66
C TYR A 163 9.69 -9.10 -4.48
N TRP A 164 8.39 -8.80 -4.44
CA TRP A 164 7.45 -9.46 -3.54
C TRP A 164 6.80 -10.65 -4.25
N MET A 165 7.23 -11.86 -3.91
CA MET A 165 6.62 -13.10 -4.39
C MET A 165 5.35 -13.42 -3.61
N LYS A 166 4.26 -13.65 -4.35
CA LYS A 166 2.96 -14.02 -3.81
C LYS A 166 2.80 -15.54 -3.91
N VAL A 167 2.64 -16.16 -2.75
CA VAL A 167 2.50 -17.60 -2.64
C VAL A 167 1.20 -18.01 -1.95
N ASP A 168 0.80 -19.25 -2.11
CA ASP A 168 -0.23 -19.89 -1.29
C ASP A 168 0.34 -20.36 0.06
N ILE A 169 -0.52 -20.95 0.89
CA ILE A 169 -0.15 -21.47 2.22
C ILE A 169 0.80 -22.67 2.14
N GLN A 170 0.98 -23.29 0.96
CA GLN A 170 1.97 -24.31 0.68
C GLN A 170 3.24 -23.72 0.05
N LEU A 171 3.40 -22.40 0.08
CA LEU A 171 4.54 -21.65 -0.48
C LEU A 171 4.72 -21.79 -1.99
N LYS A 172 3.65 -22.14 -2.72
CA LYS A 172 3.68 -22.22 -4.18
C LYS A 172 3.26 -20.89 -4.81
N PRO A 173 3.86 -20.45 -5.93
CA PRO A 173 3.45 -19.24 -6.63
C PRO A 173 1.96 -19.26 -7.00
N LEU A 174 1.24 -18.16 -6.74
CA LEU A 174 -0.21 -18.08 -7.00
C LEU A 174 -0.62 -18.19 -8.48
N CYS A 175 0.32 -17.97 -9.39
CA CYS A 175 0.15 -18.27 -10.80
C CYS A 175 1.49 -18.61 -11.44
N PRO A 176 1.51 -19.33 -12.58
CA PRO A 176 2.75 -19.61 -13.29
C PRO A 176 3.48 -18.33 -13.71
N PHE A 177 4.81 -18.38 -13.70
CA PHE A 177 5.61 -17.37 -14.38
C PHE A 177 5.28 -17.38 -15.86
N SER A 178 5.18 -16.19 -16.44
CA SER A 178 4.75 -16.04 -17.82
C SER A 178 5.51 -14.92 -18.53
N THR A 179 5.45 -14.89 -19.86
CA THR A 179 6.03 -13.82 -20.66
C THR A 179 4.95 -12.83 -21.09
N GLY A 180 5.37 -11.59 -21.38
CA GLY A 180 4.50 -10.52 -21.87
C GLY A 180 3.55 -9.96 -20.80
N SER A 181 2.33 -9.58 -21.21
CA SER A 181 1.36 -8.87 -20.36
C SER A 181 0.50 -9.79 -19.46
N LYS A 182 0.90 -11.06 -19.31
CA LYS A 182 0.20 -12.01 -18.44
C LYS A 182 0.52 -11.72 -16.97
N LYS A 183 -0.40 -12.12 -16.09
CA LYS A 183 -0.27 -11.95 -14.65
C LYS A 183 0.98 -12.67 -14.14
N GLN A 184 1.76 -11.98 -13.32
CA GLN A 184 2.91 -12.55 -12.62
C GLN A 184 2.56 -12.87 -11.17
N PRO A 185 3.20 -13.88 -10.55
CA PRO A 185 3.03 -14.17 -9.13
C PRO A 185 3.84 -13.22 -8.24
N TYR A 186 4.32 -12.08 -8.75
CA TYR A 186 5.09 -11.12 -7.97
C TYR A 186 4.78 -9.68 -8.38
N GLU A 187 5.11 -8.75 -7.49
CA GLU A 187 5.17 -7.31 -7.76
C GLU A 187 6.59 -6.79 -7.49
N ARG A 188 6.92 -5.63 -8.08
CA ARG A 188 8.22 -4.99 -7.87
C ARG A 188 8.12 -3.91 -6.80
N LEU A 189 9.19 -3.76 -6.03
CA LEU A 189 9.44 -2.60 -5.22
C LEU A 189 10.72 -1.94 -5.76
N ILE A 190 10.56 -0.79 -6.40
CA ILE A 190 11.69 -0.05 -6.97
C ILE A 190 12.19 0.90 -5.89
N ILE A 191 13.47 0.80 -5.55
CA ILE A 191 14.07 1.52 -4.43
C ILE A 191 15.09 2.51 -4.97
N GLY A 192 15.03 3.72 -4.42
CA GLY A 192 16.00 4.77 -4.63
C GLY A 192 16.43 5.41 -3.32
N LYS A 193 17.47 6.23 -3.39
CA LYS A 193 18.05 6.92 -2.24
C LYS A 193 18.23 8.42 -2.48
N VAL A 194 18.40 9.14 -1.38
CA VAL A 194 19.01 10.47 -1.32
C VAL A 194 20.18 10.39 -0.34
N GLY A 195 21.32 10.97 -0.72
CA GLY A 195 22.51 11.03 0.12
C GLY A 195 23.13 9.67 0.45
N GLU A 196 23.58 9.55 1.70
CA GLU A 196 24.39 8.45 2.23
C GLU A 196 23.57 7.50 3.10
N VAL A 197 23.13 6.40 2.49
CA VAL A 197 22.40 5.28 3.09
C VAL A 197 23.26 4.01 3.11
N ASN A 198 22.89 2.99 3.88
CA ASN A 198 23.58 1.70 3.82
C ASN A 198 23.30 1.01 2.48
N HIS A 199 24.19 0.11 2.07
CA HIS A 199 24.07 -0.59 0.79
C HIS A 199 22.76 -1.40 0.70
N VAL A 200 21.88 -1.02 -0.25
CA VAL A 200 20.65 -1.76 -0.54
C VAL A 200 20.97 -2.85 -1.59
N PRO A 201 20.72 -4.14 -1.30
CA PRO A 201 20.97 -5.20 -2.26
C PRO A 201 20.01 -5.10 -3.44
N ASP A 202 20.51 -5.30 -4.66
CA ASP A 202 19.65 -5.46 -5.84
C ASP A 202 19.10 -6.90 -5.94
N ASP A 203 18.02 -7.08 -6.68
CA ASP A 203 17.35 -8.37 -6.91
C ASP A 203 16.94 -9.16 -5.64
N TYR A 204 16.69 -8.45 -4.53
CA TYR A 204 16.22 -9.07 -3.29
C TYR A 204 14.78 -9.60 -3.43
N LEU A 205 14.55 -10.83 -2.97
CA LEU A 205 13.27 -11.52 -3.02
C LEU A 205 12.73 -11.74 -1.61
N PHE A 206 11.52 -11.25 -1.35
CA PHE A 206 10.75 -11.61 -0.16
C PHE A 206 9.40 -12.18 -0.57
N MET A 207 8.82 -13.01 0.29
CA MET A 207 7.60 -13.75 -0.04
C MET A 207 6.59 -13.72 1.10
N SER A 208 5.31 -13.67 0.73
CA SER A 208 4.22 -13.83 1.69
C SER A 208 2.96 -14.33 1.01
N VAL A 209 2.04 -14.86 1.82
CA VAL A 209 0.66 -15.08 1.39
C VAL A 209 -0.02 -13.72 1.31
N PRO A 210 -0.48 -13.26 0.13
CA PRO A 210 -1.12 -11.96 0.04
C PRO A 210 -2.47 -11.97 0.76
N SER A 211 -2.82 -10.83 1.32
CA SER A 211 -4.16 -10.60 1.84
C SER A 211 -5.22 -10.86 0.76
N ALA A 212 -6.35 -11.44 1.16
CA ALA A 212 -7.50 -11.60 0.29
C ALA A 212 -8.10 -10.25 -0.15
N LEU A 213 -7.90 -9.18 0.65
CA LEU A 213 -8.31 -7.82 0.32
C LEU A 213 -7.40 -7.23 -0.76
N HIS A 214 -8.01 -6.62 -1.76
CA HIS A 214 -7.34 -6.13 -2.96
C HIS A 214 -6.32 -5.02 -2.66
N SER A 215 -5.14 -5.10 -3.30
CA SER A 215 -4.02 -4.15 -3.15
C SER A 215 -3.52 -3.94 -1.73
N HIS A 216 -3.74 -4.89 -0.82
CA HIS A 216 -3.12 -4.86 0.50
C HIS A 216 -1.70 -5.43 0.42
N LYS A 217 -0.71 -4.53 0.38
CA LYS A 217 0.73 -4.84 0.34
C LYS A 217 1.24 -5.21 1.74
N PRO A 218 2.26 -6.07 1.87
CA PRO A 218 2.89 -6.32 3.15
C PRO A 218 3.62 -5.07 3.66
N PRO A 219 3.69 -4.87 4.99
CA PRO A 219 4.50 -3.81 5.59
C PRO A 219 5.98 -3.95 5.20
N LEU A 220 6.62 -2.83 4.86
CA LEU A 220 8.03 -2.82 4.43
C LEU A 220 8.99 -2.26 5.48
N ILE A 221 8.48 -1.71 6.59
CA ILE A 221 9.26 -0.95 7.57
C ILE A 221 10.44 -1.77 8.09
N ASP A 222 10.18 -3.01 8.52
CA ASP A 222 11.22 -3.89 9.07
C ASP A 222 12.27 -4.28 8.04
N LEU A 223 11.90 -4.34 6.75
CA LEU A 223 12.83 -4.60 5.68
C LEU A 223 13.63 -3.35 5.30
N LEU A 224 13.07 -2.15 5.40
CA LEU A 224 13.72 -0.93 4.91
C LEU A 224 14.55 -0.20 5.99
N LYS A 225 14.23 -0.36 7.28
CA LYS A 225 14.85 0.40 8.37
C LYS A 225 16.37 0.17 8.50
N GLU A 226 16.87 -1.00 8.11
CA GLU A 226 18.31 -1.30 8.17
C GLU A 226 19.14 -0.47 7.18
N TYR A 227 18.49 0.12 6.16
CA TYR A 227 19.18 0.88 5.13
C TYR A 227 19.33 2.37 5.45
N VAL A 228 18.66 2.85 6.49
CA VAL A 228 18.82 4.22 7.01
C VAL A 228 19.66 4.19 8.29
N LYS A 229 20.45 5.25 8.52
CA LYS A 229 21.37 5.31 9.68
C LYS A 229 20.68 5.68 10.99
N LYS A 230 19.47 6.23 10.91
CA LYS A 230 18.70 6.68 12.07
C LYS A 230 17.97 5.50 12.70
N GLU A 231 18.15 5.32 14.00
CA GLU A 231 17.56 4.20 14.77
C GLU A 231 16.03 4.19 14.71
N ASN A 232 15.41 5.36 14.83
CA ASN A 232 13.96 5.55 14.77
C ASN A 232 13.62 6.45 13.57
N PRO A 233 13.54 5.91 12.34
CA PRO A 233 13.27 6.71 11.15
C PRO A 233 11.84 7.27 11.15
N ASP A 234 11.68 8.49 10.64
CA ASP A 234 10.38 9.07 10.33
C ASP A 234 9.90 8.52 8.98
N ILE A 235 8.68 7.97 8.96
CA ILE A 235 8.17 7.20 7.82
C ILE A 235 6.91 7.85 7.24
N LEU A 236 6.91 8.04 5.92
CA LEU A 236 5.77 8.53 5.15
C LEU A 236 5.28 7.45 4.19
N GLU A 237 3.99 7.13 4.26
CA GLU A 237 3.30 6.29 3.28
C GLU A 237 2.39 7.13 2.39
N LEU A 238 2.67 7.16 1.09
CA LEU A 238 1.85 7.83 0.08
C LEU A 238 0.92 6.83 -0.60
N PHE A 239 -0.30 7.28 -0.89
CA PHE A 239 -1.39 6.46 -1.42
C PHE A 239 -1.83 5.33 -0.46
N ALA A 240 -1.70 5.59 0.84
CA ALA A 240 -2.01 4.62 1.88
C ALA A 240 -3.49 4.18 1.88
N ARG A 241 -3.71 2.91 2.22
CA ARG A 241 -5.04 2.31 2.42
C ARG A 241 -5.25 1.76 3.84
N TYR A 242 -4.19 1.76 4.62
CA TYR A 242 -4.13 1.24 5.98
C TYR A 242 -3.08 2.02 6.74
N LEU A 243 -3.08 1.86 8.06
CA LEU A 243 -2.15 2.54 8.95
C LEU A 243 -1.19 1.53 9.56
N LEU A 244 0.04 1.96 9.76
CA LEU A 244 1.05 1.25 10.51
C LEU A 244 1.46 2.08 11.74
N PRO A 245 2.02 1.44 12.78
CA PRO A 245 2.59 2.19 13.88
C PRO A 245 3.77 3.04 13.42
N ASN A 246 3.95 4.21 14.05
CA ASN A 246 5.07 5.13 13.76
C ASN A 246 5.11 5.63 12.30
N THR A 247 3.98 5.68 11.60
CA THR A 247 3.90 6.21 10.23
C THR A 247 2.99 7.41 10.10
N THR A 248 3.32 8.27 9.14
CA THR A 248 2.37 9.23 8.56
C THR A 248 1.83 8.66 7.26
N SER A 249 0.53 8.47 7.15
CA SER A 249 -0.13 7.86 6.00
C SER A 249 -1.01 8.87 5.26
N VAL A 250 -0.77 9.05 3.97
CA VAL A 250 -1.46 10.04 3.11
C VAL A 250 -2.10 9.33 1.93
N GLY A 251 -3.37 9.63 1.66
CA GLY A 251 -4.08 9.13 0.48
C GLY A 251 -5.57 9.39 0.61
N TYR A 252 -6.38 8.91 -0.33
CA TYR A 252 -7.83 9.03 -0.20
C TYR A 252 -8.48 8.01 0.73
N GLU A 253 -7.80 6.88 0.96
CA GLU A 253 -8.34 5.74 1.70
C GLU A 253 -7.52 5.26 2.92
N PRO A 254 -6.69 6.05 3.66
CA PRO A 254 -5.87 5.54 4.76
C PRO A 254 -6.63 4.74 5.84
N LEU A 255 -7.90 5.06 6.08
CA LEU A 255 -8.75 4.39 7.08
C LEU A 255 -9.40 3.09 6.57
N LYS A 256 -9.29 2.77 5.28
CA LYS A 256 -10.06 1.69 4.65
C LYS A 256 -9.85 0.34 5.32
N LEU A 257 -8.60 -0.03 5.57
CA LEU A 257 -8.29 -1.30 6.24
C LEU A 257 -8.27 -1.18 7.77
N GLN A 258 -8.60 -0.03 8.34
CA GLN A 258 -8.71 0.17 9.78
C GLN A 258 -10.13 -0.06 10.30
N HIS A 259 -11.10 -0.23 9.41
CA HIS A 259 -12.51 -0.39 9.76
C HIS A 259 -12.74 -1.67 10.58
N ILE A 260 -13.50 -1.56 11.68
CA ILE A 260 -13.65 -2.66 12.64
C ILE A 260 -14.23 -3.94 12.03
N SER A 261 -15.08 -3.83 11.00
CA SER A 261 -15.70 -5.00 10.36
C SER A 261 -14.70 -5.99 9.77
N LEU A 262 -13.45 -5.57 9.54
CA LEU A 262 -12.36 -6.43 9.06
C LEU A 262 -11.73 -7.28 10.16
N TYR A 263 -11.98 -6.95 11.43
CA TYR A 263 -11.38 -7.56 12.61
C TYR A 263 -12.39 -8.31 13.47
N GLU A 264 -13.66 -8.34 13.07
CA GLU A 264 -14.67 -9.19 13.68
C GLU A 264 -14.29 -10.66 13.50
N VAL A 265 -14.16 -11.39 14.61
CA VAL A 265 -13.89 -12.82 14.60
C VAL A 265 -15.00 -13.53 13.83
N VAL A 266 -14.60 -14.42 12.91
CA VAL A 266 -15.52 -15.34 12.27
C VAL A 266 -15.80 -16.44 13.31
N SER A 267 -16.95 -16.34 13.98
CA SER A 267 -17.45 -17.35 14.95
C SER A 267 -18.24 -18.42 14.22
#